data_AF-A0A960CL27-F1
#
_entry.id   AF-A0A960CL27-F1
#
_cell.length_a   1.000
_cell.length_b   1.000
_cell.length_c   1.000
_cell.angle_alpha   90.00
_cell.angle_beta   90.00
_cell.angle_gamma   90.00
#
_symmetry.space_group_name_H-M   'P 1'
#
loop_
_entity.id
_entity.type
_entity.pdbx_description
1 polymer ?
#
loop_
_entity_poly.entity_id
_entity_poly.type
_entity_poly.pdbx_seq_one_letter_code
_entity_poly.pdbx_strand_id
1 'polypeptide(L)'
;MPPLELVEIALLALACSLPVVLIGGLIIRVSRSWSLTVSMVALVLIPTLATFSGVIGASGFMITGTFARIAVVLVIVSVVTLPAAVMLARYQARRMVWEQEIRDSERAAEQSRRQLVAFVSHDLRTPLAGIRALSEAITDGVVEEDEVLTTAKRIEQESIRLSEMVDDLFE
;
A
#
# COMPACT_ATOMS: atom_id res chain seq x y z
N MET A 1 -18.95 28.20 -44.31
CA MET A 1 -19.15 26.73 -44.25
C MET A 1 -20.47 26.50 -43.54
N PRO A 2 -21.44 25.80 -44.13
CA PRO A 2 -22.76 25.64 -43.54
C PRO A 2 -22.67 24.80 -42.25
N PRO A 3 -23.46 25.11 -41.20
CA PRO A 3 -23.40 24.44 -39.91
C PRO A 3 -23.77 22.94 -39.96
N LEU A 4 -24.43 22.50 -41.04
CA LEU A 4 -24.82 21.10 -41.26
C LEU A 4 -23.62 20.18 -41.52
N GLU A 5 -22.56 20.64 -42.19
CA GLU A 5 -21.36 19.80 -42.45
C GLU A 5 -20.54 19.53 -41.18
N LEU A 6 -20.50 20.49 -40.25
CA LEU A 6 -19.84 20.32 -38.95
C LEU A 6 -20.56 19.26 -38.09
N VAL A 7 -21.88 19.22 -38.16
CA VAL A 7 -22.70 18.24 -37.42
C VAL A 7 -22.54 16.84 -38.01
N GLU A 8 -22.48 16.71 -39.33
CA GLU A 8 -22.22 15.42 -40.00
C GLU A 8 -20.81 14.88 -39.69
N ILE A 9 -19.78 15.74 -39.76
CA ILE A 9 -18.40 15.35 -39.42
C ILE A 9 -18.31 14.94 -37.95
N ALA A 10 -18.96 15.68 -37.03
CA ALA A 10 -18.99 15.33 -35.62
C ALA A 10 -19.72 14.01 -35.35
N LEU A 11 -20.85 13.77 -36.02
CA LEU A 11 -21.60 12.50 -35.92
C LEU A 11 -20.80 11.31 -36.42
N LEU A 12 -20.11 11.43 -37.56
CA LEU A 12 -19.24 10.38 -38.10
C LEU A 12 -18.02 10.13 -37.19
N ALA A 13 -17.38 11.19 -36.69
CA ALA A 13 -16.26 11.06 -35.77
C ALA A 13 -16.66 10.37 -34.46
N LEU A 14 -17.84 10.70 -33.91
CA LEU A 14 -18.39 10.04 -32.73
C LEU A 14 -18.77 8.59 -33.02
N ALA A 15 -19.42 8.30 -34.14
CA ALA A 15 -19.80 6.95 -34.55
C ALA A 15 -18.58 6.02 -34.71
N CYS A 16 -17.44 6.54 -35.17
CA CYS A 16 -16.20 5.76 -35.31
C CYS A 16 -15.40 5.63 -34.00
N SER A 17 -15.43 6.64 -33.11
CA SER A 17 -14.61 6.65 -31.89
C SER A 17 -15.28 5.98 -30.69
N LEU A 18 -16.60 6.08 -30.53
CA LEU A 18 -17.38 5.44 -29.46
C LEU A 18 -17.18 3.93 -29.34
N PRO A 19 -17.32 3.12 -30.42
CA PRO A 19 -17.16 1.68 -30.32
C PRO A 19 -15.73 1.29 -29.94
N VAL A 20 -14.71 2.03 -30.39
CA VAL A 20 -13.30 1.75 -30.04
C VAL A 20 -13.02 2.03 -28.57
N VAL A 21 -13.57 3.12 -28.02
CA VAL A 21 -13.46 3.44 -26.58
C VAL A 21 -14.23 2.42 -25.73
N LEU A 22 -15.42 2.00 -26.16
CA LEU A 22 -16.22 1.00 -25.45
C LEU A 22 -15.55 -0.39 -25.47
N ILE A 23 -15.04 -0.82 -26.62
CA ILE A 23 -14.30 -2.09 -26.75
C ILE A 23 -13.03 -2.03 -25.92
N GLY A 24 -12.31 -0.91 -25.96
CA GLY A 24 -11.10 -0.72 -25.17
C GLY A 24 -11.35 -0.73 -23.66
N GLY A 25 -12.40 -0.05 -23.21
CA GLY A 25 -12.86 -0.10 -21.81
C GLY A 25 -13.31 -1.50 -21.39
N LEU A 26 -13.98 -2.23 -22.28
CA LEU A 26 -14.39 -3.62 -22.04
C LEU A 26 -13.18 -4.56 -21.93
N ILE A 27 -12.17 -4.40 -22.78
CA ILE A 27 -10.92 -5.16 -22.73
C ILE A 27 -10.20 -4.91 -21.42
N ILE A 28 -10.08 -3.66 -20.96
CA ILE A 28 -9.47 -3.34 -19.65
C ILE A 28 -10.26 -3.98 -18.51
N ARG A 29 -11.60 -3.98 -18.60
CA ARG A 29 -12.47 -4.57 -17.58
C ARG A 29 -12.37 -6.09 -17.51
N VAL A 30 -12.21 -6.76 -18.66
CA VAL A 30 -12.04 -8.22 -18.77
C VAL A 30 -10.58 -8.65 -18.49
N SER A 31 -9.62 -7.76 -18.74
CA SER A 31 -8.17 -7.98 -18.52
C SER A 31 -7.74 -7.91 -17.05
N ARG A 32 -8.69 -7.87 -16.09
CA ARG A 32 -8.45 -7.94 -14.64
C ARG A 32 -7.67 -9.21 -14.20
N SER A 33 -7.56 -10.21 -15.07
CA SER A 33 -6.79 -11.45 -14.87
C SER A 33 -5.44 -11.52 -15.61
N TRP A 34 -5.05 -10.50 -16.37
CA TRP A 34 -3.79 -10.48 -17.14
C TRP A 34 -2.79 -9.46 -16.57
N SER A 35 -1.49 -9.71 -16.77
CA SER A 35 -0.36 -8.91 -16.27
C SER A 35 -0.57 -7.39 -16.44
N LEU A 36 -0.23 -6.60 -15.41
CA LEU A 36 -0.34 -5.13 -15.35
C LEU A 36 0.22 -4.41 -16.59
N THR A 37 1.23 -4.98 -17.25
CA THR A 37 1.80 -4.41 -18.47
C THR A 37 0.83 -4.42 -19.65
N VAL A 38 -0.06 -5.41 -19.75
CA VAL A 38 -0.99 -5.59 -20.88
C VAL A 38 -2.15 -4.60 -20.80
N SER A 39 -2.78 -4.46 -19.62
CA SER A 39 -3.84 -3.45 -19.43
C SER A 39 -3.35 -2.02 -19.69
N MET A 40 -2.06 -1.76 -19.45
CA MET A 40 -1.50 -0.41 -19.58
C MET A 40 -1.08 -0.07 -21.00
N VAL A 41 -0.54 -1.04 -21.76
CA VAL A 41 -0.35 -0.88 -23.20
C VAL A 41 -1.69 -0.65 -23.88
N ALA A 42 -2.73 -1.39 -23.48
CA ALA A 42 -4.08 -1.19 -24.00
C ALA A 42 -4.57 0.25 -23.75
N LEU A 43 -4.41 0.79 -22.54
CA LEU A 43 -4.88 2.14 -22.17
C LEU A 43 -4.31 3.26 -23.07
N VAL A 44 -3.11 3.10 -23.62
CA VAL A 44 -2.48 4.08 -24.54
C VAL A 44 -2.73 3.74 -26.02
N LEU A 45 -2.79 2.45 -26.35
CA LEU A 45 -3.02 1.99 -27.72
C LEU A 45 -4.47 2.23 -28.19
N ILE A 46 -5.44 2.15 -27.26
CA ILE A 46 -6.86 2.34 -27.58
C ILE A 46 -7.15 3.79 -28.04
N PRO A 47 -6.77 4.86 -27.32
CA PRO A 47 -7.03 6.23 -27.76
C PRO A 47 -6.30 6.62 -29.05
N THR A 48 -5.09 6.10 -29.26
CA THR A 48 -4.29 6.36 -30.47
C THR A 48 -4.91 5.72 -31.70
N LEU A 49 -5.37 4.46 -31.59
CA LEU A 49 -6.12 3.81 -32.66
C LEU A 49 -7.51 4.45 -32.88
N ALA A 50 -8.19 4.90 -31.83
CA ALA A 50 -9.47 5.59 -31.93
C ALA A 50 -9.34 6.94 -32.66
N THR A 51 -8.34 7.75 -32.31
CA THR A 51 -8.06 9.01 -33.02
C THR A 51 -7.65 8.77 -34.46
N PHE A 52 -6.83 7.75 -34.72
CA PHE A 52 -6.45 7.37 -36.08
C PHE A 52 -7.66 6.95 -36.93
N SER A 53 -8.54 6.09 -36.40
CA SER A 53 -9.77 5.65 -37.05
C SER A 53 -10.74 6.81 -37.30
N GLY A 54 -10.94 7.69 -36.31
CA GLY A 54 -11.79 8.87 -36.43
C GLY A 54 -11.31 9.86 -37.49
N VAL A 55 -9.99 10.10 -37.57
CA VAL A 55 -9.39 10.95 -38.61
C VAL A 55 -9.60 10.35 -40.01
N ILE A 56 -9.43 9.04 -40.16
CA ILE A 56 -9.66 8.34 -41.44
C ILE A 56 -11.13 8.44 -41.87
N GLY A 57 -12.07 8.20 -40.95
CA GLY A 57 -13.50 8.25 -41.22
C GLY A 57 -14.02 9.65 -41.55
N ALA A 58 -13.58 10.67 -40.82
CA ALA A 58 -13.98 12.05 -41.05
C ALA A 58 -13.35 12.67 -42.31
N SER A 59 -12.17 12.19 -42.73
CA SER A 59 -11.42 12.81 -43.85
C SER A 59 -11.83 12.29 -45.24
N GLY A 60 -12.82 11.39 -45.34
CA GLY A 60 -13.44 11.00 -46.61
C GLY A 60 -12.44 10.78 -47.74
N PHE A 61 -11.47 9.88 -47.56
CA PHE A 61 -10.46 9.52 -48.57
C PHE A 61 -9.76 10.69 -49.28
N MET A 62 -9.53 11.83 -48.61
CA MET A 62 -8.66 12.88 -49.14
C MET A 62 -7.19 12.48 -48.92
N ILE A 63 -6.56 11.89 -49.95
CA ILE A 63 -5.12 11.65 -50.00
C ILE A 63 -4.41 13.01 -50.16
N THR A 64 -4.30 13.75 -49.06
CA THR A 64 -3.63 15.06 -49.01
C THR A 64 -2.50 15.02 -47.99
N GLY A 65 -1.41 15.75 -48.23
CA GLY A 65 -0.18 15.74 -47.40
C GLY A 65 -0.38 16.05 -45.90
N THR A 66 -1.53 16.59 -45.51
CA THR A 66 -1.93 16.83 -44.12
C THR A 66 -2.17 15.53 -43.34
N PHE A 67 -2.72 14.49 -43.98
CA PHE A 67 -2.94 13.18 -43.33
C PHE A 67 -1.62 12.52 -42.91
N ALA A 68 -0.62 12.56 -43.80
CA ALA A 68 0.72 12.05 -43.51
C ALA A 68 1.36 12.78 -42.31
N ARG A 69 1.17 14.11 -42.20
CA ARG A 69 1.69 14.89 -41.06
C ARG A 69 1.03 14.48 -39.73
N ILE A 70 -0.30 14.27 -39.73
CA ILE A 70 -1.02 13.84 -38.51
C ILE A 70 -0.60 12.43 -38.10
N ALA A 71 -0.47 11.50 -39.05
CA ALA A 71 -0.01 10.14 -38.77
C ALA A 71 1.40 10.11 -38.16
N VAL A 72 2.33 10.91 -38.70
CA VAL A 72 3.69 11.03 -38.17
C VAL A 72 3.70 11.55 -36.73
N VAL A 73 2.90 12.58 -36.43
CA VAL A 73 2.81 13.13 -35.06
C VAL A 73 2.28 12.07 -34.09
N LEU A 74 1.24 11.31 -34.44
CA LEU A 74 0.70 10.24 -33.58
C LEU A 74 1.71 9.12 -33.32
N VAL A 75 2.49 8.73 -34.34
CA VAL A 75 3.56 7.74 -34.18
C VAL A 75 4.64 8.26 -33.24
N ILE A 76 5.10 9.50 -33.41
CA ILE A 76 6.10 10.13 -32.53
C ILE A 76 5.60 10.20 -31.08
N VAL A 77 4.35 10.66 -30.87
CA VAL A 77 3.75 10.73 -29.53
C VAL A 77 3.64 9.34 -28.91
N SER A 78 3.28 8.31 -29.67
CA SER A 78 3.17 6.93 -29.18
C SER A 78 4.53 6.37 -28.77
N VAL A 79 5.58 6.63 -29.56
CA VAL A 79 6.96 6.17 -29.28
C VAL A 79 7.51 6.79 -27.98
N VAL A 80 7.09 8.00 -27.61
CA VAL A 80 7.52 8.66 -26.37
C VAL A 80 6.63 8.30 -25.19
N THR A 81 5.30 8.27 -25.38
CA THR A 81 4.33 8.12 -24.29
C THR A 81 4.26 6.67 -23.79
N LEU A 82 4.40 5.67 -24.66
CA LEU A 82 4.35 4.26 -24.27
C LEU A 82 5.50 3.87 -23.32
N PRO A 83 6.78 4.17 -23.62
CA PRO A 83 7.88 3.85 -22.71
C PRO A 83 7.81 4.63 -21.40
N ALA A 84 7.45 5.92 -21.46
CA ALA A 84 7.33 6.76 -20.27
C ALA A 84 6.25 6.24 -19.30
N ALA A 85 5.08 5.85 -19.83
CA ALA A 85 4.02 5.24 -19.03
C ALA A 85 4.48 3.93 -18.36
N VAL A 86 5.12 3.04 -19.13
CA VAL A 86 5.64 1.75 -18.61
C VAL A 86 6.71 1.96 -17.54
N MET A 87 7.62 2.92 -17.74
CA MET A 87 8.68 3.24 -16.78
C MET A 87 8.09 3.78 -15.47
N LEU A 88 7.19 4.76 -15.54
CA LEU A 88 6.55 5.35 -14.35
C LEU A 88 5.75 4.32 -13.55
N ALA A 89 5.01 3.43 -14.22
CA ALA A 89 4.25 2.42 -13.53
C ALA A 89 5.13 1.37 -12.86
N ARG A 90 6.21 0.92 -13.51
CA ARG A 90 7.17 0.01 -12.87
C ARG A 90 7.84 0.65 -11.67
N TYR A 91 8.09 1.95 -11.74
CA TYR A 91 8.62 2.72 -10.61
C TYR A 91 7.60 2.79 -9.44
N GLN A 92 6.33 3.07 -9.72
CA GLN A 92 5.27 3.09 -8.70
C GLN A 92 5.02 1.70 -8.09
N ALA A 93 4.98 0.65 -8.92
CA ALA A 93 4.78 -0.73 -8.48
C ALA A 93 5.89 -1.19 -7.52
N ARG A 94 7.14 -0.82 -7.81
CA ARG A 94 8.25 -1.04 -6.88
C ARG A 94 7.98 -0.27 -5.58
N ARG A 95 7.72 1.03 -5.64
CA ARG A 95 7.52 1.83 -4.43
C ARG A 95 6.42 1.29 -3.49
N MET A 96 5.30 0.82 -4.02
CA MET A 96 4.21 0.25 -3.21
C MET A 96 4.62 -1.02 -2.46
N VAL A 97 5.38 -1.92 -3.09
CA VAL A 97 5.84 -3.16 -2.45
C VAL A 97 6.80 -2.85 -1.31
N TRP A 98 7.72 -1.89 -1.49
CA TRP A 98 8.64 -1.47 -0.43
C TRP A 98 7.91 -0.77 0.71
N GLU A 99 6.91 0.07 0.43
CA GLU A 99 6.09 0.71 1.47
C GLU A 99 5.29 -0.32 2.28
N GLN A 100 4.79 -1.39 1.65
CA GLN A 100 4.13 -2.49 2.35
C GLN A 100 5.11 -3.26 3.23
N GLU A 101 6.27 -3.64 2.70
CA GLU A 101 7.30 -4.37 3.46
C GLU A 101 7.75 -3.59 4.70
N ILE A 102 8.00 -2.28 4.56
CA ILE A 102 8.36 -1.42 5.70
C ILE A 102 7.24 -1.41 6.74
N ARG A 103 5.98 -1.20 6.33
CA ARG A 103 4.85 -1.17 7.27
C ARG A 103 4.65 -2.49 7.99
N ASP A 104 4.83 -3.61 7.30
CA ASP A 104 4.66 -4.93 7.90
C ASP A 104 5.81 -5.24 8.88
N SER A 105 7.04 -4.83 8.54
CA SER A 105 8.17 -4.91 9.48
C SER A 105 7.97 -4.05 10.72
N GLU A 106 7.48 -2.81 10.58
CA GLU A 106 7.17 -1.91 11.69
C GLU A 106 6.06 -2.49 12.58
N ARG A 107 5.01 -3.05 11.99
CA ARG A 107 3.93 -3.71 12.73
C ARG A 107 4.41 -4.93 13.51
N ALA A 108 5.28 -5.75 12.90
CA ALA A 108 5.85 -6.91 13.56
C ALA A 108 6.73 -6.48 14.75
N ALA A 109 7.56 -5.45 14.58
CA ALA A 109 8.38 -4.89 15.65
C ALA A 109 7.53 -4.32 16.80
N GLU A 110 6.48 -3.56 16.49
CA GLU A 110 5.57 -3.00 17.48
C GLU A 110 4.78 -4.10 18.22
N GLN A 111 4.35 -5.15 17.51
CA GLN A 111 3.69 -6.30 18.13
C GLN A 111 4.64 -7.05 19.06
N SER A 112 5.88 -7.30 18.64
CA SER A 112 6.92 -7.91 19.47
C SER A 112 7.19 -7.09 20.72
N ARG A 113 7.33 -5.76 20.58
CA ARG A 113 7.49 -4.84 21.71
C ARG A 113 6.33 -4.92 22.70
N ARG A 114 5.09 -4.90 22.21
CA ARG A 114 3.89 -5.03 23.07
C ARG A 114 3.85 -6.37 23.78
N GLN A 115 4.20 -7.44 23.08
CA GLN A 115 4.23 -8.79 23.64
C GLN A 115 5.31 -8.92 24.73
N LEU A 116 6.50 -8.37 24.49
CA LEU A 116 7.58 -8.30 25.47
C LEU A 116 7.15 -7.53 26.72
N VAL A 117 6.59 -6.32 26.55
CA VAL A 117 6.08 -5.51 27.67
C VAL A 117 4.99 -6.26 28.45
N ALA A 118 4.06 -6.94 27.75
CA ALA A 118 3.00 -7.71 28.40
C ALA A 118 3.57 -8.89 29.19
N PHE A 119 4.55 -9.61 28.63
CA PHE A 119 5.22 -10.73 29.28
C PHE A 119 5.99 -10.26 30.54
N VAL A 120 6.83 -9.25 30.40
CA VAL A 120 7.56 -8.65 31.52
C VAL A 120 6.60 -8.16 32.61
N SER A 121 5.53 -7.45 32.24
CA SER A 121 4.54 -6.96 33.21
C SER A 121 3.85 -8.09 33.98
N HIS A 122 3.64 -9.24 33.35
CA HIS A 122 3.07 -10.41 33.99
C HIS A 122 4.05 -11.02 34.99
N ASP A 123 5.30 -11.17 34.58
CA ASP A 123 6.33 -11.81 35.40
C ASP A 123 6.74 -10.95 36.58
N LEU A 124 6.79 -9.62 36.42
CA LEU A 124 7.03 -8.69 37.53
C LEU A 124 5.85 -8.58 38.50
N ARG A 125 4.61 -8.85 38.08
CA ARG A 125 3.44 -8.77 38.96
C ARG A 125 3.47 -9.83 40.06
N THR A 126 3.99 -11.01 39.75
CA THR A 126 4.06 -12.15 40.68
C THR A 126 4.90 -11.86 41.93
N PRO A 127 6.19 -11.49 41.83
CA PRO A 127 7.01 -11.12 42.98
C PRO A 127 6.49 -9.86 43.68
N LEU A 128 5.93 -8.90 42.94
CA LEU A 128 5.32 -7.70 43.53
C LEU A 128 4.11 -8.04 44.42
N ALA A 129 3.27 -8.97 43.99
CA ALA A 129 2.17 -9.48 44.80
C ALA A 129 2.69 -10.23 46.04
N GLY A 130 3.79 -10.98 45.91
CA GLY A 130 4.46 -11.64 47.03
C GLY A 130 4.98 -10.65 48.07
N ILE A 131 5.72 -9.62 47.65
CA ILE A 131 6.20 -8.54 48.52
C ILE A 131 5.03 -7.87 49.24
N ARG A 132 3.97 -7.55 48.50
CA ARG A 132 2.78 -6.91 49.08
C ARG A 132 2.12 -7.79 50.13
N ALA A 133 1.91 -9.08 49.85
CA ALA A 133 1.32 -10.01 50.79
C ALA A 133 2.16 -10.19 52.06
N LEU A 134 3.49 -10.30 51.92
CA LEU A 134 4.41 -10.41 53.06
C LEU A 134 4.43 -9.11 53.89
N SER A 135 4.39 -7.94 53.23
CA SER A 135 4.32 -6.65 53.90
C SER A 135 2.99 -6.43 54.64
N GLU A 136 1.87 -6.82 54.02
CA GLU A 136 0.54 -6.79 54.65
C GLU A 136 0.49 -7.71 55.86
N ALA A 137 1.04 -8.93 55.78
CA ALA A 137 1.10 -9.88 56.89
C ALA A 137 1.89 -9.35 58.11
N ILE A 138 2.99 -8.63 57.89
CA ILE A 138 3.73 -7.95 58.97
C ILE A 138 2.90 -6.82 59.58
N THR A 139 2.27 -6.00 58.73
CA THR A 139 1.52 -4.80 59.15
C THR A 139 0.26 -5.17 59.94
N ASP A 140 -0.43 -6.23 59.53
CA ASP A 140 -1.64 -6.73 60.17
C ASP A 140 -1.36 -7.55 61.44
N GLY A 141 -0.09 -7.74 61.81
CA GLY A 141 0.32 -8.51 62.99
C GLY A 141 0.05 -10.01 62.88
N VAL A 142 -0.06 -10.53 61.66
CA VAL A 142 -0.27 -11.97 61.39
C VAL A 142 1.02 -12.77 61.58
N VAL A 143 2.17 -12.10 61.46
CA VAL A 143 3.52 -12.67 61.65
C VAL A 143 3.96 -12.48 63.10
N GLU A 144 4.44 -13.54 63.74
CA GLU A 144 4.98 -13.52 65.09
C GLU A 144 6.26 -12.66 65.19
N GLU A 145 6.53 -12.09 66.36
CA GLU A 145 7.62 -11.12 66.59
C GLU A 145 9.01 -11.68 66.26
N ASP A 146 9.23 -12.98 66.44
CA ASP A 146 10.46 -13.69 66.10
C ASP A 146 10.59 -14.00 64.59
N GLU A 147 9.47 -14.04 63.86
CA GLU A 147 9.42 -14.30 62.42
C GLU A 147 9.50 -13.03 61.55
N VAL A 148 9.27 -11.84 62.12
CA VAL A 148 9.29 -10.55 61.39
C VAL A 148 10.60 -10.36 60.62
N LEU A 149 11.74 -10.64 61.24
CA LEU A 149 13.05 -10.45 60.63
C LEU A 149 13.28 -11.40 59.44
N THR A 150 12.72 -12.61 59.52
CA THR A 150 12.77 -13.61 58.43
C THR A 150 11.86 -13.21 57.28
N THR A 151 10.67 -12.68 57.58
CA THR A 151 9.72 -12.19 56.58
C THR A 151 10.26 -10.95 55.85
N ALA A 152 10.91 -10.02 56.57
CA ALA A 152 11.59 -8.86 55.98
C ALA A 152 12.72 -9.27 55.02
N LYS A 153 13.51 -10.29 55.36
CA LYS A 153 14.53 -10.85 54.45
C LYS A 153 13.93 -11.44 53.18
N ARG A 154 12.74 -12.05 53.23
CA ARG A 154 12.04 -12.55 52.03
C ARG A 154 11.60 -11.41 51.12
N ILE A 155 11.13 -10.30 51.69
CA ILE A 155 10.80 -9.09 50.92
C ILE A 155 12.05 -8.53 50.21
N GLU A 156 13.17 -8.44 50.92
CA GLU A 156 14.45 -8.01 50.34
C GLU A 156 14.88 -8.90 49.16
N GLN A 157 14.80 -10.23 49.32
CA GLN A 157 15.13 -11.18 48.25
C GLN A 157 14.24 -11.03 47.01
N GLU A 158 12.93 -10.89 47.18
CA GLU A 158 12.03 -10.65 46.05
C GLU A 158 12.27 -9.29 45.38
N SER A 159 12.67 -8.27 46.15
CA SER A 159 13.04 -6.96 45.59
C SER A 159 14.33 -7.03 44.76
N ILE A 160 15.34 -7.79 45.20
CA ILE A 160 16.57 -8.02 44.44
C ILE A 160 16.24 -8.75 43.13
N ARG A 161 15.43 -9.81 43.22
CA ARG A 161 15.01 -10.59 42.04
C ARG A 161 14.23 -9.75 41.03
N LEU A 162 13.36 -8.84 41.49
CA LEU A 162 12.69 -7.86 40.64
C LEU A 162 13.68 -6.92 39.95
N SER A 163 14.72 -6.46 40.66
CA SER A 163 15.76 -5.61 40.08
C SER A 163 16.54 -6.35 39.00
N GLU A 164 16.96 -7.59 39.24
CA GLU A 164 17.63 -8.45 38.25
C GLU A 164 16.77 -8.64 36.99
N MET A 165 15.47 -8.92 37.13
CA MET A 165 14.55 -9.05 35.98
C MET A 165 14.37 -7.74 35.19
N VAL A 166 14.52 -6.59 35.84
CA VAL A 166 14.47 -5.28 35.17
C VAL A 166 15.80 -4.98 34.49
N ASP A 167 16.92 -5.30 35.11
CA ASP A 167 18.26 -5.12 34.53
C ASP A 167 18.41 -6.00 33.27
N ASP A 168 17.95 -7.26 33.32
CA ASP A 168 17.90 -8.18 32.17
C ASP A 168 17.06 -7.66 30.98
N LEU A 169 16.18 -6.68 31.19
CA LEU A 169 15.38 -6.05 30.14
C LEU A 169 16.11 -4.89 29.43
N PHE A 170 17.06 -4.26 30.11
CA PHE A 170 17.78 -3.07 29.63
C PHE A 170 19.19 -3.37 29.11
N GLU A 171 19.71 -4.57 29.36
CA GLU A 171 20.96 -5.11 28.77
C GLU A 171 20.75 -5.67 27.35
#